data_AF-A0A963HFY7-F1
#
_entry.id   AF-A0A963HFY7-F1
#
_cell.length_a   1.000
_cell.length_b   1.000
_cell.length_c   1.000
_cell.angle_alpha   90.00
_cell.angle_beta   90.00
_cell.angle_gamma   90.00
#
_symmetry.space_group_name_H-M   'P 1'
#
loop_
_entity.id
_entity.type
_entity.pdbx_description
1 polymer ?
#
loop_
_entity_poly.entity_id
_entity_poly.type
_entity_poly.pdbx_seq_one_letter_code
_entity_poly.pdbx_strand_id
1 'polypeptide(L)'
;VLVLVYLFLARVLQSPFGRVLVGIKSNEHRMQSLGYLTFRYKLGAFTLAGALGGLAGFLYAVLFGFVTPELLSWHESGNVLLMVILGGMGNLAGAIAGAFAFEAMREIFADITKYWQLLMGGVIVAVVLFLPGGLAGVPGRIKRALQGGEAK
;
A
#
# COMPACT_ATOMS: atom_id res chain seq x y z
N VAL A 1 -10.92 -4.05 -13.41
CA VAL A 1 -9.83 -3.05 -13.33
C VAL A 1 -8.74 -3.45 -12.33
N LEU A 2 -9.08 -3.75 -11.06
CA LEU A 2 -8.11 -4.12 -10.03
C LEU A 2 -7.14 -5.25 -10.46
N VAL A 3 -7.66 -6.36 -10.99
CA VAL A 3 -6.82 -7.49 -11.46
C VAL A 3 -5.86 -7.07 -12.57
N LEU A 4 -6.31 -6.24 -13.51
CA LEU A 4 -5.47 -5.76 -14.60
C LEU A 4 -4.34 -4.85 -14.09
N VAL A 5 -4.66 -3.92 -13.19
CA VAL A 5 -3.67 -3.03 -12.55
C VAL A 5 -2.69 -3.85 -11.72
N TYR A 6 -3.16 -4.86 -10.99
CA TYR A 6 -2.31 -5.77 -10.22
C TYR A 6 -1.31 -6.50 -11.12
N LEU A 7 -1.78 -7.13 -12.20
CA LEU A 7 -0.92 -7.85 -13.14
C LEU A 7 0.07 -6.91 -13.84
N PHE A 8 -0.38 -5.71 -14.22
CA PHE A 8 0.46 -4.69 -14.80
C PHE A 8 1.58 -4.27 -13.84
N LEU A 9 1.25 -3.90 -12.60
CA LEU A 9 2.24 -3.53 -11.58
C LEU A 9 3.18 -4.69 -11.23
N ALA A 10 2.66 -5.92 -11.14
CA ALA A 10 3.50 -7.10 -10.92
C ALA A 10 4.54 -7.27 -12.03
N ARG A 11 4.17 -7.04 -13.30
CA ARG A 11 5.11 -7.07 -14.43
C ARG A 11 6.09 -5.90 -14.42
N VAL A 12 5.63 -4.69 -14.10
CA VAL A 12 6.52 -3.52 -13.96
C VAL A 12 7.57 -3.75 -12.86
N LEU A 13 7.18 -4.31 -11.72
CA LEU A 13 8.09 -4.61 -10.61
C LEU A 13 9.12 -5.70 -10.96
N GLN A 14 8.76 -6.68 -11.79
CA GLN A 14 9.67 -7.74 -12.24
C GLN A 14 10.64 -7.28 -13.36
N SER A 15 10.30 -6.18 -14.04
CA SER A 15 11.10 -5.60 -15.13
C SER A 15 12.40 -4.93 -14.62
N PRO A 16 13.37 -4.61 -15.52
CA PRO A 16 14.58 -3.88 -15.14
C PRO A 16 14.29 -2.56 -14.40
N PHE A 17 13.22 -1.87 -14.79
CA PHE A 17 12.79 -0.62 -14.15
C PHE A 17 12.46 -0.84 -12.66
N GLY A 18 11.69 -1.89 -12.34
CA GLY A 18 11.36 -2.26 -10.96
C GLY A 18 12.58 -2.63 -10.13
N ARG A 19 13.53 -3.38 -10.72
CA ARG A 19 14.78 -3.76 -10.03
C ARG A 19 15.64 -2.55 -9.69
N VAL A 20 15.74 -1.58 -10.60
CA VAL A 20 16.45 -0.32 -10.34
C VAL A 20 15.78 0.46 -9.21
N LEU A 21 14.45 0.54 -9.17
CA LEU A 21 13.72 1.18 -8.07
C LEU A 21 13.96 0.49 -6.72
N VAL A 22 14.01 -0.84 -6.68
CA VAL A 22 14.37 -1.59 -5.48
C VAL A 22 15.80 -1.25 -5.05
N GLY A 23 16.74 -1.16 -5.98
CA GLY A 23 18.11 -0.72 -5.71
C GLY A 23 18.19 0.71 -5.15
N ILE A 24 17.41 1.65 -5.73
CA ILE A 24 17.32 3.04 -5.26
C ILE A 24 16.77 3.09 -3.84
N LYS A 25 15.76 2.26 -3.52
CA LYS A 25 15.20 2.15 -2.17
C LYS A 25 16.24 1.70 -1.14
N SER A 26 17.16 0.81 -1.51
CA SER A 26 18.21 0.32 -0.61
C SER A 26 19.33 1.33 -0.39
N ASN A 27 19.87 1.91 -1.48
CA ASN A 27 20.89 2.94 -1.40
C ASN A 27 20.94 3.75 -2.69
N GLU A 28 20.37 4.95 -2.65
CA GLU A 28 20.33 5.83 -3.82
C GLU A 28 21.73 6.25 -4.29
N HIS A 29 22.63 6.58 -3.37
CA HIS A 29 23.98 7.04 -3.71
C HIS A 29 24.75 5.98 -4.48
N ARG A 30 24.65 4.71 -4.06
CA ARG A 30 25.23 3.56 -4.77
C ARG A 30 24.69 3.43 -6.20
N MET A 31 23.38 3.62 -6.39
CA MET A 31 22.78 3.54 -7.72
C MET A 31 23.27 4.67 -8.63
N GLN A 32 23.47 5.87 -8.08
CA GLN A 32 24.06 7.00 -8.82
C GLN A 32 25.50 6.72 -9.23
N SER A 33 26.32 6.15 -8.34
CA SER A 33 27.71 5.77 -8.65
C SER A 33 27.81 4.68 -9.75
N LEU A 34 26.79 3.83 -9.88
CA LEU A 34 26.69 2.82 -10.95
C LEU A 34 26.21 3.41 -12.29
N GLY A 35 26.00 4.73 -12.38
CA GLY A 35 25.59 5.42 -13.60
C GLY A 35 24.08 5.51 -13.83
N TYR A 36 23.26 5.09 -12.85
CA TYR A 36 21.80 5.25 -12.97
C TYR A 36 21.36 6.68 -12.62
N LEU A 37 20.61 7.31 -13.52
CA LEU A 37 19.95 8.59 -13.28
C LEU A 37 18.73 8.40 -12.35
N THR A 38 18.96 8.31 -11.04
CA THR A 38 17.92 7.95 -10.04
C THR A 38 16.68 8.86 -10.12
N PHE A 39 16.87 10.14 -10.41
CA PHE A 39 15.78 11.10 -10.60
C PHE A 39 14.78 10.67 -11.69
N ARG A 40 15.26 10.18 -12.85
CA ARG A 40 14.38 9.76 -13.95
C ARG A 40 13.53 8.54 -13.59
N TYR A 41 14.11 7.60 -12.84
CA TYR A 41 13.40 6.42 -12.37
C TYR A 41 12.33 6.80 -11.33
N LYS A 42 12.66 7.70 -10.38
CA LYS A 42 11.69 8.22 -9.41
C LYS A 42 10.57 9.00 -10.08
N LEU A 43 10.90 9.85 -11.06
CA LEU A 43 9.90 10.62 -11.81
C LEU A 43 8.96 9.68 -12.57
N GLY A 44 9.49 8.65 -13.25
CA GLY A 44 8.67 7.64 -13.92
C GLY A 44 7.75 6.90 -12.94
N ALA A 45 8.25 6.54 -11.75
CA ALA A 45 7.44 5.91 -10.71
C ALA A 45 6.33 6.85 -10.20
N PHE A 46 6.66 8.14 -10.02
CA PHE A 46 5.70 9.17 -9.60
C PHE A 46 4.61 9.40 -10.65
N THR A 47 4.98 9.55 -11.92
CA THR A 47 4.01 9.70 -13.03
C THR A 47 3.11 8.47 -13.13
N LEU A 48 3.66 7.26 -12.97
CA LEU A 48 2.86 6.04 -12.98
C LEU A 48 1.89 5.98 -11.79
N ALA A 49 2.34 6.33 -10.59
CA ALA A 49 1.48 6.41 -9.41
C ALA A 49 0.34 7.43 -9.60
N GLY A 50 0.65 8.61 -10.17
CA GLY A 50 -0.34 9.63 -10.50
C GLY A 50 -1.36 9.16 -11.56
N ALA A 51 -0.91 8.47 -12.60
CA ALA A 51 -1.80 7.90 -13.63
C ALA A 51 -2.76 6.86 -13.05
N LEU A 52 -2.27 5.97 -12.18
CA LEU A 52 -3.09 4.98 -11.48
C LEU A 52 -4.04 5.62 -10.46
N GLY A 53 -3.59 6.67 -9.76
CA GLY A 53 -4.43 7.47 -8.87
C GLY A 53 -5.56 8.19 -9.62
N GLY A 54 -5.26 8.77 -10.78
CA GLY A 54 -6.27 9.37 -11.66
C GLY A 54 -7.29 8.34 -12.19
N LEU A 55 -6.82 7.15 -12.57
CA LEU A 55 -7.71 6.03 -12.94
C LEU A 55 -8.62 5.63 -11.78
N ALA A 56 -8.09 5.55 -10.55
CA ALA A 56 -8.88 5.25 -9.36
C ALA A 56 -9.94 6.33 -9.08
N GLY A 57 -9.58 7.62 -9.20
CA GLY A 57 -10.52 8.74 -9.08
C GLY A 57 -11.62 8.73 -10.14
N PHE A 58 -11.27 8.40 -11.39
CA PHE A 58 -12.27 8.20 -12.46
C PHE A 58 -13.25 7.07 -12.11
N LEU A 59 -12.75 5.93 -11.65
CA LEU A 59 -13.60 4.81 -11.20
C LEU A 59 -14.51 5.23 -10.04
N TYR A 60 -13.99 5.99 -9.08
CA TYR A 60 -14.77 6.52 -7.96
C TYR A 60 -15.92 7.40 -8.46
N ALA A 61 -15.63 8.37 -9.33
CA ALA A 61 -16.64 9.28 -9.87
C ALA A 61 -17.74 8.54 -10.66
N VAL A 62 -17.36 7.50 -11.42
CA VAL A 62 -18.32 6.65 -12.15
C VAL A 62 -19.19 5.82 -11.19
N LEU A 63 -18.62 5.32 -10.09
CA LEU A 63 -19.36 4.49 -9.12
C LEU A 63 -20.39 5.30 -8.33
N PHE A 64 -20.00 6.48 -7.82
CA PHE A 64 -20.85 7.29 -6.94
C PHE A 64 -21.71 8.31 -7.70
N GLY A 65 -21.34 8.66 -8.93
CA GLY A 65 -22.11 9.58 -9.79
C GLY A 65 -22.01 11.06 -9.42
N PHE A 66 -21.30 11.41 -8.34
CA PHE A 66 -21.01 12.79 -7.95
C PHE A 66 -19.64 12.88 -7.27
N VAL A 67 -19.09 14.10 -7.23
CA VAL A 67 -17.78 14.39 -6.62
C VAL A 67 -17.98 15.56 -5.65
N THR A 68 -17.65 15.36 -4.37
CA THR A 68 -17.68 16.42 -3.35
C THR A 68 -16.30 17.03 -3.16
N PRO A 69 -16.20 18.32 -2.78
CA PRO A 69 -14.91 18.98 -2.50
C PRO A 69 -14.12 18.31 -1.37
N GLU A 70 -14.81 17.58 -0.49
CA GLU A 70 -14.19 16.88 0.64
C GLU A 70 -13.23 15.77 0.21
N LEU A 71 -13.42 15.21 -1.00
CA LEU A 71 -12.51 14.24 -1.62
C LEU A 71 -11.15 14.83 -1.98
N LEU A 72 -11.06 16.16 -2.11
CA LEU A 72 -9.80 16.89 -2.33
C LEU A 72 -9.07 17.19 -1.02
N SER A 73 -9.67 16.84 0.12
CA SER A 73 -9.04 17.05 1.41
C SER A 73 -7.85 16.10 1.61
N TRP A 74 -6.88 16.53 2.41
CA TRP A 74 -5.69 15.74 2.73
C TRP A 74 -6.02 14.44 3.49
N HIS A 75 -7.19 14.35 4.11
CA HIS A 75 -7.63 13.17 4.86
C HIS A 75 -7.73 11.93 3.97
N GLU A 76 -8.19 12.09 2.71
CA GLU A 76 -8.27 10.96 1.77
C GLU A 76 -6.90 10.43 1.39
N SER A 77 -5.91 11.31 1.22
CA SER A 77 -4.52 10.89 1.04
C SER A 77 -3.99 10.11 2.24
N GLY A 78 -4.40 10.52 3.46
CA GLY A 78 -4.10 9.82 4.70
C GLY A 78 -4.70 8.41 4.73
N ASN A 79 -5.99 8.26 4.38
CA ASN A 79 -6.68 6.97 4.34
C ASN A 79 -5.94 5.97 3.43
N VAL A 80 -5.54 6.39 2.24
CA VAL A 80 -4.78 5.54 1.30
C VAL A 80 -3.44 5.10 1.89
N LEU A 81 -2.72 6.00 2.58
CA LEU A 81 -1.48 5.66 3.26
C LEU A 81 -1.72 4.62 4.37
N LEU A 82 -2.77 4.79 5.16
CA LEU A 82 -3.14 3.85 6.23
C LEU A 82 -3.48 2.45 5.69
N MET A 83 -4.23 2.37 4.57
CA MET A 83 -4.52 1.11 3.89
C MET A 83 -3.23 0.35 3.51
N VAL A 84 -2.24 1.07 2.96
CA VAL A 84 -0.95 0.46 2.56
C VAL A 84 -0.13 0.03 3.77
N ILE A 85 -0.11 0.82 4.84
CA ILE A 85 0.60 0.47 6.08
C ILE A 85 -0.02 -0.77 6.74
N LEU A 86 -1.34 -0.80 6.86
CA LEU A 86 -2.10 -1.93 7.42
C LEU A 86 -1.83 -3.21 6.62
N GLY A 87 -1.84 -3.10 5.29
CA GLY A 87 -1.58 -4.20 4.37
C GLY A 87 -0.14 -4.72 4.40
N GLY A 88 0.83 -3.85 4.68
CA GLY A 88 2.25 -4.14 4.70
C GLY A 88 3.02 -3.44 3.58
N MET A 89 3.98 -2.59 3.96
CA MET A 89 4.77 -1.79 3.01
C MET A 89 5.62 -2.66 2.08
N GLY A 90 5.48 -2.45 0.77
CA GLY A 90 6.30 -3.11 -0.25
C GLY A 90 5.77 -4.45 -0.76
N ASN A 91 4.56 -4.85 -0.38
CA ASN A 91 3.87 -6.00 -0.98
C ASN A 91 2.56 -5.56 -1.65
N LEU A 92 2.43 -5.81 -2.95
CA LEU A 92 1.25 -5.43 -3.73
C LEU A 92 -0.01 -6.19 -3.29
N ALA A 93 0.11 -7.48 -2.95
CA ALA A 93 -1.00 -8.25 -2.41
C ALA A 93 -1.39 -7.79 -1.00
N GLY A 94 -0.38 -7.36 -0.22
CA GLY A 94 -0.57 -6.73 1.08
C GLY A 94 -1.43 -5.47 0.99
N ALA A 95 -1.11 -4.57 0.06
CA ALA A 95 -1.87 -3.33 -0.14
C ALA A 95 -3.36 -3.60 -0.47
N ILE A 96 -3.66 -4.64 -1.27
CA ILE A 96 -5.05 -5.03 -1.56
C ILE A 96 -5.75 -5.52 -0.29
N ALA A 97 -5.13 -6.44 0.45
CA ALA A 97 -5.70 -6.94 1.70
C ALA A 97 -5.89 -5.82 2.75
N GLY A 98 -4.94 -4.90 2.84
CA GLY A 98 -5.00 -3.72 3.69
C GLY A 98 -6.14 -2.77 3.31
N ALA A 99 -6.39 -2.54 2.02
CA ALA A 99 -7.52 -1.74 1.56
C ALA A 99 -8.87 -2.34 1.97
N PHE A 100 -9.06 -3.65 1.75
CA PHE A 100 -10.29 -4.34 2.17
C PHE A 100 -10.45 -4.35 3.69
N ALA A 101 -9.39 -4.64 4.44
CA ALA A 101 -9.43 -4.67 5.90
C ALA A 101 -9.71 -3.28 6.49
N PHE A 102 -9.08 -2.24 5.94
CA PHE A 102 -9.29 -0.85 6.36
C PHE A 102 -10.73 -0.43 6.11
N GLU A 103 -11.28 -0.69 4.91
CA GLU A 103 -12.65 -0.27 4.58
C GLU A 103 -13.68 -1.02 5.44
N ALA A 104 -13.51 -2.34 5.64
CA ALA A 104 -14.39 -3.12 6.52
C ALA A 104 -14.34 -2.61 7.97
N MET A 105 -13.15 -2.28 8.48
CA MET A 105 -13.00 -1.75 9.84
C MET A 105 -13.54 -0.33 9.96
N ARG A 106 -13.39 0.49 8.90
CA ARG A 106 -13.94 1.83 8.83
C ARG A 106 -15.47 1.80 8.90
N GLU A 107 -16.12 0.90 8.16
CA GLU A 107 -17.58 0.73 8.17
C GLU A 107 -18.07 0.35 9.59
N ILE A 108 -17.44 -0.65 10.21
CA ILE A 108 -17.77 -1.07 11.59
C ILE A 108 -17.55 0.06 12.60
N PHE A 109 -16.44 0.80 12.50
CA PHE A 109 -16.12 1.86 13.46
C PHE A 109 -16.98 3.11 13.27
N ALA A 110 -17.38 3.41 12.03
CA ALA A 110 -18.27 4.52 11.72
C ALA A 110 -19.67 4.31 12.31
N ASP A 111 -20.16 3.07 12.35
CA ASP A 111 -21.45 2.73 12.97
C ASP A 111 -21.43 2.87 14.50
N ILE A 112 -20.29 2.60 15.14
CA ILE A 112 -20.17 2.60 16.60
C ILE A 112 -19.82 4.00 17.14
N THR A 113 -19.01 4.78 16.45
CA THR A 113 -18.45 6.03 17.02
C THR A 113 -18.17 7.10 15.98
N LYS A 114 -18.61 8.33 16.26
CA LYS A 114 -18.38 9.52 15.42
C LYS A 114 -16.88 9.88 15.25
N TYR A 115 -16.04 9.46 16.19
CA TYR A 115 -14.58 9.63 16.19
C TYR A 115 -13.82 8.39 15.70
N TRP A 116 -14.33 7.70 14.67
CA TRP A 116 -13.74 6.49 14.10
C TRP A 116 -12.25 6.65 13.70
N GLN A 117 -11.82 7.85 13.32
CA GLN A 117 -10.43 8.17 12.97
C GLN A 117 -9.46 7.95 14.15
N LEU A 118 -9.89 8.23 15.39
CA LEU A 118 -9.07 8.02 16.58
C LEU A 118 -8.84 6.53 16.84
N LEU A 119 -9.91 5.73 16.73
CA LEU A 119 -9.84 4.27 16.85
C LEU A 119 -8.97 3.68 15.75
N MET A 120 -9.15 4.14 14.51
CA MET A 120 -8.35 3.72 13.36
C MET A 120 -6.85 4.01 13.57
N GLY A 121 -6.50 5.20 14.05
CA GLY A 121 -5.13 5.54 14.42
C GLY A 121 -4.55 4.61 15.50
N GLY A 122 -5.35 4.30 16.52
CA GLY A 122 -4.98 3.32 17.56
C GLY A 122 -4.70 1.92 17.00
N VAL A 123 -5.56 1.43 16.10
CA VAL A 123 -5.35 0.13 15.45
C VAL A 123 -4.09 0.12 14.62
N ILE A 124 -3.82 1.20 13.87
CA ILE A 124 -2.61 1.30 13.04
C ILE A 124 -1.36 1.28 13.93
N VAL A 125 -1.34 2.01 15.05
CA VAL A 125 -0.24 1.96 16.01
C VAL A 125 -0.06 0.54 16.54
N ALA A 126 -1.14 -0.14 16.94
CA ALA A 126 -1.08 -1.52 17.39
C ALA A 126 -0.52 -2.46 16.31
N VAL A 127 -0.97 -2.35 15.06
CA VAL A 127 -0.48 -3.17 13.95
C VAL A 127 1.01 -2.93 13.70
N VAL A 128 1.46 -1.68 13.71
CA VAL A 128 2.88 -1.35 13.51
C VAL A 128 3.75 -1.91 14.65
N LEU A 129 3.26 -1.88 15.90
CA LEU A 129 3.98 -2.38 17.07
C LEU A 129 4.02 -3.92 17.13
N PHE A 130 2.89 -4.59 16.89
CA PHE A 130 2.76 -6.04 17.10
C PHE A 130 3.00 -6.86 15.81
N LEU A 131 2.72 -6.30 14.63
CA LEU A 131 2.84 -6.94 13.31
C LEU A 131 3.81 -6.15 12.40
N PRO A 132 5.14 -6.17 12.67
CA PRO A 132 6.12 -5.59 11.75
C PRO A 132 6.10 -6.37 10.41
N GLY A 133 5.49 -5.76 9.40
CA GLY A 133 5.21 -6.36 8.09
C GLY A 133 3.74 -6.26 7.64
N GLY A 134 2.82 -5.81 8.51
CA GLY A 134 1.39 -5.70 8.23
C GLY A 134 0.73 -7.05 7.96
N LEU A 135 -0.47 -7.04 7.38
CA LEU A 135 -1.23 -8.24 7.04
C LEU A 135 -0.47 -9.18 6.09
N ALA A 136 0.34 -8.63 5.19
CA ALA A 136 1.19 -9.40 4.28
C ALA A 136 2.29 -10.24 4.97
N GLY A 137 2.69 -9.88 6.20
CA GLY A 137 3.70 -10.61 6.97
C GLY A 137 3.16 -11.85 7.70
N VAL A 138 1.84 -11.96 7.85
CA VAL A 138 1.16 -13.00 8.64
C VAL A 138 1.40 -14.42 8.08
N PRO A 139 1.26 -14.68 6.76
CA PRO A 139 1.47 -16.02 6.21
C PRO A 139 2.91 -16.53 6.38
N GLY A 140 3.90 -15.63 6.27
CA GLY A 140 5.32 -15.96 6.43
C GLY A 140 5.71 -16.26 7.87
N ARG A 141 5.07 -15.59 8.85
CA ARG A 141 5.26 -15.86 10.28
C ARG A 141 4.61 -17.17 10.73
N ILE A 142 3.40 -17.45 10.25
CA ILE A 142 2.70 -18.71 10.53
C ILE A 142 3.49 -19.90 9.97
N LYS A 143 4.00 -19.79 8.74
CA LYS A 143 4.82 -20.86 8.14
C LYS A 143 6.12 -21.12 8.91
N ARG A 144 6.78 -20.07 9.45
CA ARG A 144 7.97 -20.23 10.31
C ARG A 144 7.64 -20.78 11.69
N ALA A 145 6.50 -20.41 12.27
CA ALA A 145 6.04 -20.95 13.55
C ALA A 145 5.68 -22.44 13.43
N LEU A 146 5.08 -22.85 12.31
CA LEU A 146 4.78 -24.26 12.02
C LEU A 146 6.03 -25.08 11.67
N GLN A 147 7.02 -24.50 10.98
CA GLN A 147 8.29 -25.17 10.67
C GLN A 147 9.26 -25.24 11.87
N GLY A 148 9.06 -24.43 12.91
CA GLY A 148 9.80 -24.51 14.17
C GLY A 148 9.31 -25.61 15.13
N GLY A 149 8.29 -26.37 14.75
CA GLY A 149 7.72 -27.48 15.55
C GLY A 149 8.34 -28.86 15.29
N GLU A 150 9.22 -29.02 14.30
CA GLU A 150 9.87 -30.32 13.97
C GLU A 150 11.29 -30.47 14.53
N ALA A 151 11.69 -29.62 15.48
CA ALA A 151 12.96 -29.75 16.18
C ALA A 151 12.74 -29.80 17.70
N LYS A 152 12.11 -30.88 18.17
CA LYS A 152 12.31 -31.40 19.52
C LYS A 152 12.13 -32.90 19.55
#